data_AF-A0A239C0L1-F1
#
_entry.id   AF-A0A239C0L1-F1
#
_cell.length_a   1.000
_cell.length_b   1.000
_cell.length_c   1.000
_cell.angle_alpha   90.00
_cell.angle_beta   90.00
_cell.angle_gamma   90.00
#
_symmetry.space_group_name_H-M   'P 1'
#
loop_
_entity.id
_entity.type
_entity.pdbx_description
1 polymer ?
#
loop_
_entity_poly.entity_id
_entity_poly.type
_entity_poly.pdbx_seq_one_letter_code
_entity_poly.pdbx_strand_id
1 'polypeptide(L)'
;MPTRQHMNHRRRLSTKQLVLIAVLALLGSGGTFALVTGSASAHWRSNSGHSGGWQSPSPGNSTKADNGGQNNGGQNGSAAPSASASASASAPAGGGSQTNGPSREDFADIRSVKPNVQRAANQRGASRGTFTARCGRNENKHHNPDNFIVAPGVANGAHHVHDYVGNLSTDGFSTNESLAAAGTTCARGDKSTYFWPVLRTRSANDAPDADGNTGTILQATSVQLVFGGSPTSKVTAMPSTLRVIMGDAKSFTNGVANAKASWSCTGFENRQLTDKYPLCPQGSRVVRTLNFPNCWDGTNADSANHRTHIVFADGAGRCQAGFKAVPQLKMRLTYKVPQGPNFALDSFPEQLHKPVTDHADFANFMPTRLMNQVVSCINGNRNCG
;
A
#
# COMPACT_ATOMS: atom_id res chain seq x y z
N MET A 1 73.35 10.64 23.26
CA MET A 1 72.94 10.35 24.65
C MET A 1 71.89 11.38 25.07
N PRO A 2 70.90 11.05 25.90
CA PRO A 2 70.02 9.88 25.82
C PRO A 2 68.54 10.29 25.55
N THR A 3 67.71 9.27 25.30
CA THR A 3 66.26 9.34 25.08
C THR A 3 65.45 9.58 26.37
N ARG A 4 64.20 10.04 26.25
CA ARG A 4 63.12 9.69 27.19
C ARG A 4 61.78 9.44 26.48
N GLN A 5 61.17 8.31 26.83
CA GLN A 5 59.89 7.83 26.32
C GLN A 5 58.74 8.31 27.22
N HIS A 6 57.56 8.58 26.66
CA HIS A 6 56.33 8.64 27.46
C HIS A 6 55.73 7.25 27.61
N MET A 7 55.53 6.79 28.84
CA MET A 7 54.96 5.48 29.15
C MET A 7 53.42 5.52 29.21
N ASN A 8 52.79 4.48 28.66
CA ASN A 8 51.37 4.19 28.86
C ASN A 8 51.12 3.63 30.27
N HIS A 9 50.23 4.25 31.05
CA HIS A 9 49.68 3.63 32.27
C HIS A 9 48.27 3.08 32.04
N ARG A 10 48.19 1.79 31.72
CA ARG A 10 46.96 0.99 31.93
C ARG A 10 46.85 0.65 33.42
N ARG A 11 45.86 1.21 34.12
CA ARG A 11 45.47 0.71 35.45
C ARG A 11 44.53 -0.49 35.29
N ARG A 12 44.98 -1.67 35.73
CA ARG A 12 44.08 -2.81 36.03
C ARG A 12 43.46 -2.55 37.41
N LEU A 13 42.15 -2.73 37.54
CA LEU A 13 41.49 -2.80 38.85
C LEU A 13 41.26 -4.26 39.23
N SER A 14 41.45 -4.56 40.52
CA SER A 14 41.49 -5.93 41.06
C SER A 14 40.10 -6.48 41.36
N THR A 15 39.96 -7.78 41.14
CA THR A 15 38.89 -8.63 41.67
C THR A 15 38.77 -8.50 43.19
N LYS A 16 37.55 -8.33 43.71
CA LYS A 16 36.95 -8.94 44.93
C LYS A 16 35.82 -8.07 45.54
N GLN A 17 34.59 -8.21 45.03
CA GLN A 17 33.38 -8.17 45.87
C GLN A 17 32.19 -8.86 45.17
N LEU A 18 31.59 -9.81 45.88
CA LEU A 18 30.65 -10.88 45.51
C LEU A 18 30.01 -11.37 46.83
N VAL A 19 28.77 -11.89 46.94
CA VAL A 19 27.71 -12.26 45.98
C VAL A 19 26.37 -11.75 46.56
N LEU A 20 25.37 -11.39 45.72
CA LEU A 20 23.90 -11.58 45.91
C LEU A 20 23.14 -10.77 44.81
N ILE A 21 22.12 -11.24 44.09
CA ILE A 21 21.35 -12.50 44.06
C ILE A 21 21.26 -12.98 42.60
N ALA A 22 21.20 -14.31 42.39
CA ALA A 22 20.82 -14.93 41.12
C ALA A 22 19.76 -16.01 41.37
N VAL A 23 19.15 -16.49 40.27
CA VAL A 23 18.21 -17.62 40.16
C VAL A 23 16.74 -17.32 40.53
N LEU A 24 15.92 -17.20 39.49
CA LEU A 24 14.71 -18.01 39.36
C LEU A 24 14.51 -18.33 37.87
N ALA A 25 14.32 -19.60 37.55
CA ALA A 25 14.19 -20.12 36.20
C ALA A 25 12.97 -21.05 36.09
N LEU A 26 12.47 -21.20 34.86
CA LEU A 26 11.70 -22.36 34.39
C LEU A 26 10.39 -22.73 35.12
N LEU A 27 9.31 -22.05 34.71
CA LEU A 27 8.04 -22.69 34.36
C LEU A 27 7.50 -21.93 33.12
N GLY A 28 6.91 -22.55 32.09
CA GLY A 28 6.59 -23.96 31.92
C GLY A 28 5.23 -24.14 31.21
N SER A 29 5.18 -23.94 29.90
CA SER A 29 4.03 -24.35 29.08
C SER A 29 4.40 -24.38 27.59
N GLY A 30 4.61 -25.60 27.06
CA GLY A 30 4.76 -25.81 25.63
C GLY A 30 3.39 -25.74 24.94
N GLY A 31 3.25 -24.84 23.97
CA GLY A 31 2.13 -24.87 23.03
C GLY A 31 2.38 -25.93 21.96
N THR A 32 1.61 -27.01 21.97
CA THR A 32 1.63 -28.03 20.93
C THR A 32 1.16 -27.45 19.59
N PHE A 33 1.98 -27.58 18.54
CA PHE A 33 1.55 -27.31 17.17
C PHE A 33 0.55 -28.37 16.73
N ALA A 34 -0.73 -27.99 16.65
CA ALA A 34 -1.74 -28.78 15.95
C ALA A 34 -1.72 -28.42 14.45
N LEU A 35 -1.24 -29.35 13.62
CA LEU A 35 -1.44 -29.29 12.17
C LEU A 35 -2.92 -29.57 11.86
N VAL A 36 -3.69 -28.52 11.54
CA VAL A 36 -5.07 -28.68 11.06
C VAL A 36 -5.09 -28.69 9.54
N THR A 37 -5.00 -29.88 8.96
CA THR A 37 -5.34 -30.11 7.55
C THR A 37 -6.86 -30.13 7.40
N GLY A 38 -7.47 -28.96 7.23
CA GLY A 38 -8.92 -28.81 7.05
C GLY A 38 -9.29 -28.53 5.59
N SER A 39 -9.74 -29.55 4.86
CA SER A 39 -10.34 -29.37 3.54
C SER A 39 -11.71 -28.69 3.64
N ALA A 40 -11.82 -27.45 3.17
CA ALA A 40 -13.08 -26.69 3.22
C ALA A 40 -13.94 -26.95 1.97
N SER A 41 -14.94 -27.83 2.09
CA SER A 41 -16.01 -27.97 1.10
C SER A 41 -17.08 -26.91 1.34
N ALA A 42 -17.28 -25.99 0.39
CA ALA A 42 -18.28 -24.93 0.51
C ALA A 42 -19.69 -25.44 0.15
N HIS A 43 -20.59 -25.51 1.14
CA HIS A 43 -22.02 -25.68 0.90
C HIS A 43 -22.71 -24.32 0.72
N TRP A 44 -23.26 -24.10 -0.47
CA TRP A 44 -24.08 -22.94 -0.78
C TRP A 44 -25.41 -22.97 0.00
N ARG A 45 -25.76 -21.85 0.64
CA ARG A 45 -27.12 -21.55 1.09
C ARG A 45 -27.55 -20.20 0.54
N SER A 46 -28.37 -20.24 -0.50
CA SER A 46 -29.09 -19.07 -1.02
C SER A 46 -30.18 -18.67 -0.03
N ASN A 47 -30.30 -17.37 0.26
CA ASN A 47 -31.47 -16.83 0.93
C ASN A 47 -31.92 -15.56 0.20
N SER A 48 -33.17 -15.54 -0.27
CA SER A 48 -33.70 -14.47 -1.11
C SER A 48 -35.16 -14.16 -0.77
N GLY A 49 -35.43 -12.87 -0.56
CA GLY A 49 -36.78 -12.32 -0.48
C GLY A 49 -36.77 -10.85 -0.04
N HIS A 50 -37.75 -10.03 -0.42
CA HIS A 50 -38.81 -10.25 -1.42
C HIS A 50 -39.49 -8.90 -1.76
N SER A 51 -39.62 -8.57 -3.05
CA SER A 51 -40.61 -7.60 -3.61
C SER A 51 -40.45 -7.54 -5.14
N GLY A 52 -41.48 -7.59 -5.99
CA GLY A 52 -42.89 -7.95 -5.82
C GLY A 52 -43.66 -7.68 -7.13
N GLY A 53 -44.71 -8.46 -7.44
CA GLY A 53 -45.71 -8.10 -8.46
C GLY A 53 -45.97 -9.11 -9.60
N TRP A 54 -47.23 -9.11 -10.05
CA TRP A 54 -47.86 -9.84 -11.18
C TRP A 54 -48.40 -11.26 -10.93
N GLN A 55 -49.50 -11.59 -11.64
CA GLN A 55 -50.60 -12.45 -11.16
C GLN A 55 -50.95 -13.62 -12.10
N SER A 56 -51.53 -14.68 -11.52
CA SER A 56 -52.44 -15.69 -12.12
C SER A 56 -51.84 -16.80 -13.02
N PRO A 57 -52.53 -17.97 -13.20
CA PRO A 57 -53.16 -18.78 -12.14
C PRO A 57 -53.06 -20.34 -12.32
N SER A 58 -53.32 -21.09 -11.23
CA SER A 58 -53.89 -22.47 -11.21
C SER A 58 -53.01 -23.68 -11.68
N PRO A 59 -53.39 -24.94 -11.35
CA PRO A 59 -53.84 -25.43 -10.03
C PRO A 59 -53.32 -26.85 -9.64
N GLY A 60 -53.52 -27.24 -8.37
CA GLY A 60 -54.04 -28.59 -8.04
C GLY A 60 -53.13 -29.62 -7.37
N ASN A 61 -53.67 -30.20 -6.28
CA ASN A 61 -53.33 -31.48 -5.64
C ASN A 61 -51.90 -31.72 -5.07
N SER A 62 -51.69 -32.58 -4.07
CA SER A 62 -52.51 -33.06 -2.93
C SER A 62 -51.64 -34.02 -2.10
N THR A 63 -52.03 -34.32 -0.85
CA THR A 63 -51.62 -35.53 -0.07
C THR A 63 -50.12 -35.69 0.31
N LYS A 64 -49.72 -36.30 1.44
CA LYS A 64 -50.36 -36.68 2.72
C LYS A 64 -49.24 -37.22 3.67
N ALA A 65 -49.56 -37.34 4.95
CA ALA A 65 -48.96 -38.27 5.93
C ALA A 65 -47.56 -37.94 6.48
N ASP A 66 -47.63 -37.34 7.67
CA ASP A 66 -46.86 -37.69 8.87
C ASP A 66 -46.25 -39.10 8.92
N ASN A 67 -45.05 -39.21 9.51
CA ASN A 67 -44.85 -40.10 10.66
C ASN A 67 -43.60 -39.72 11.48
N GLY A 68 -43.60 -40.05 12.77
CA GLY A 68 -42.36 -40.36 13.51
C GLY A 68 -41.89 -39.41 14.63
N GLY A 69 -42.30 -39.73 15.86
CA GLY A 69 -41.35 -40.11 16.90
C GLY A 69 -40.63 -39.02 17.71
N GLN A 70 -41.05 -38.84 18.96
CA GLN A 70 -40.25 -38.21 20.01
C GLN A 70 -39.11 -39.15 20.45
N ASN A 71 -37.88 -38.66 20.66
CA ASN A 71 -37.27 -38.79 21.99
C ASN A 71 -36.13 -37.79 22.28
N ASN A 72 -35.94 -37.62 23.58
CA ASN A 72 -35.24 -36.64 24.39
C ASN A 72 -33.69 -36.59 24.30
N GLY A 73 -33.12 -35.47 24.76
CA GLY A 73 -31.89 -35.46 25.58
C GLY A 73 -30.55 -35.18 24.89
N GLY A 74 -29.98 -33.99 25.12
CA GLY A 74 -28.61 -33.67 24.67
C GLY A 74 -28.19 -32.20 24.84
N GLN A 75 -28.20 -31.67 26.06
CA GLN A 75 -27.53 -30.39 26.34
C GLN A 75 -26.01 -30.55 26.16
N ASN A 76 -25.41 -29.80 25.23
CA ASN A 76 -23.97 -29.54 25.28
C ASN A 76 -23.70 -28.08 24.88
N GLY A 77 -23.45 -27.25 25.88
CA GLY A 77 -23.18 -25.83 25.69
C GLY A 77 -21.73 -25.59 25.30
N SER A 78 -21.48 -25.44 24.00
CA SER A 78 -20.20 -24.95 23.48
C SER A 78 -20.29 -23.46 23.21
N ALA A 79 -20.06 -22.64 24.24
CA ALA A 79 -19.90 -21.20 24.07
C ALA A 79 -18.64 -20.92 23.25
N ALA A 80 -18.78 -20.10 22.20
CA ALA A 80 -17.69 -19.76 21.29
C ALA A 80 -16.55 -19.00 22.01
N PRO A 81 -15.29 -19.14 21.58
CA PRO A 81 -14.21 -18.32 22.11
C PRO A 81 -14.43 -16.86 21.72
N SER A 82 -14.67 -16.02 22.73
CA SER A 82 -14.87 -14.58 22.56
C SER A 82 -13.68 -13.95 21.84
N ALA A 83 -13.93 -13.28 20.73
CA ALA A 83 -12.94 -12.39 20.12
C ALA A 83 -12.59 -11.29 21.13
N SER A 84 -11.32 -11.19 21.51
CA SER A 84 -10.83 -10.14 22.40
C SER A 84 -10.97 -8.79 21.72
N ALA A 85 -12.05 -8.07 22.03
CA ALA A 85 -12.20 -6.67 21.64
C ALA A 85 -11.07 -5.86 22.29
N SER A 86 -10.10 -5.44 21.48
CA SER A 86 -9.08 -4.48 21.91
C SER A 86 -9.78 -3.18 22.29
N ALA A 87 -9.63 -2.77 23.55
CA ALA A 87 -10.36 -1.64 24.10
C ALA A 87 -10.06 -0.35 23.32
N SER A 88 -11.11 0.26 22.75
CA SER A 88 -11.06 1.61 22.22
C SER A 88 -10.70 2.58 23.34
N ALA A 89 -9.45 3.05 23.37
CA ALA A 89 -9.04 4.11 24.27
C ALA A 89 -9.72 5.41 23.83
N SER A 90 -10.74 5.83 24.58
CA SER A 90 -11.48 7.07 24.35
C SER A 90 -10.54 8.27 24.43
N ALA A 91 -10.15 8.82 23.28
CA ALA A 91 -9.52 10.13 23.20
C ALA A 91 -10.47 11.21 23.76
N PRO A 92 -9.95 12.24 24.46
CA PRO A 92 -10.80 13.26 25.06
C PRO A 92 -11.54 14.06 23.99
N ALA A 93 -12.85 14.20 24.17
CA ALA A 93 -13.73 14.95 23.27
C ALA A 93 -13.44 16.46 23.35
N GLY A 94 -12.45 16.92 22.57
CA GLY A 94 -12.25 18.33 22.30
C GLY A 94 -13.36 18.85 21.39
N GLY A 95 -14.29 19.63 21.94
CA GLY A 95 -15.41 20.23 21.22
C GLY A 95 -15.00 21.29 20.22
N GLY A 96 -14.47 20.87 19.07
CA GLY A 96 -14.38 21.66 17.84
C GLY A 96 -15.21 20.99 16.75
N SER A 97 -15.85 21.78 15.88
CA SER A 97 -16.49 21.24 14.67
C SER A 97 -15.45 20.39 13.91
N GLN A 98 -15.79 19.13 13.60
CA GLN A 98 -14.91 18.27 12.79
C GLN A 98 -14.77 18.89 11.40
N THR A 99 -13.72 19.67 11.20
CA THR A 99 -13.34 20.17 9.89
C THR A 99 -12.85 18.99 9.06
N ASN A 100 -13.71 18.50 8.18
CA ASN A 100 -13.36 17.54 7.14
C ASN A 100 -12.25 18.18 6.28
N GLY A 101 -10.99 17.78 6.55
CA GLY A 101 -9.80 18.42 6.02
C GLY A 101 -9.62 18.23 4.51
N PRO A 102 -8.50 18.70 3.93
CA PRO A 102 -7.38 19.39 4.56
C PRO A 102 -7.70 20.83 4.96
N SER A 103 -6.88 21.43 5.82
CA SER A 103 -6.94 22.85 6.18
C SER A 103 -6.02 23.69 5.28
N ARG A 104 -6.09 25.02 5.39
CA ARG A 104 -5.22 25.92 4.61
C ARG A 104 -3.73 25.72 4.91
N GLU A 105 -3.36 25.35 6.14
CA GLU A 105 -1.95 25.10 6.48
C GLU A 105 -1.39 23.80 5.89
N ASP A 106 -2.21 22.94 5.30
CA ASP A 106 -1.76 21.75 4.56
C ASP A 106 -1.30 22.05 3.13
N PHE A 107 -1.34 23.32 2.71
CA PHE A 107 -0.93 23.75 1.39
C PHE A 107 0.26 24.70 1.44
N ALA A 108 1.18 24.58 0.48
CA ALA A 108 2.33 25.47 0.33
C ALA A 108 2.53 25.89 -1.14
N ASP A 109 2.87 27.16 -1.38
CA ASP A 109 3.30 27.61 -2.72
C ASP A 109 4.63 26.95 -3.08
N ILE A 110 4.66 26.17 -4.16
CA ILE A 110 5.87 25.47 -4.61
C ILE A 110 7.04 26.42 -4.88
N ARG A 111 6.77 27.72 -5.13
CA ARG A 111 7.78 28.74 -5.37
C ARG A 111 8.57 29.12 -4.12
N SER A 112 7.99 28.99 -2.91
CA SER A 112 8.69 29.25 -1.64
C SER A 112 9.65 28.12 -1.25
N VAL A 113 9.42 26.90 -1.76
CA VAL A 113 10.24 25.72 -1.50
C VAL A 113 11.56 25.83 -2.26
N LYS A 114 12.70 25.72 -1.57
CA LYS A 114 14.02 25.60 -2.20
C LYS A 114 14.18 24.21 -2.85
N PRO A 115 14.91 24.06 -3.96
CA PRO A 115 15.21 22.74 -4.52
C PRO A 115 15.83 21.81 -3.48
N ASN A 116 15.22 20.64 -3.28
CA ASN A 116 15.55 19.68 -2.23
C ASN A 116 15.70 18.24 -2.74
N VAL A 117 15.44 17.98 -4.03
CA VAL A 117 15.63 16.66 -4.63
C VAL A 117 17.11 16.36 -4.82
N GLN A 118 17.60 15.37 -4.08
CA GLN A 118 18.90 14.76 -4.30
C GLN A 118 18.74 13.48 -5.13
N ARG A 119 19.70 13.18 -6.00
CA ARG A 119 19.76 11.93 -6.77
C ARG A 119 21.08 11.23 -6.46
N ALA A 120 21.01 9.94 -6.16
CA ALA A 120 22.19 9.11 -5.99
C ALA A 120 23.07 9.14 -7.25
N ALA A 121 24.37 9.35 -7.07
CA ALA A 121 25.33 9.32 -8.17
C ALA A 121 25.53 7.89 -8.68
N ASN A 122 25.57 7.73 -10.00
CA ASN A 122 25.84 6.43 -10.62
C ASN A 122 27.28 5.98 -10.33
N GLN A 123 27.43 4.79 -9.77
CA GLN A 123 28.70 4.14 -9.49
C GLN A 123 29.09 3.16 -10.62
N ARG A 124 30.31 2.62 -10.55
CA ARG A 124 30.76 1.56 -11.46
C ARG A 124 29.87 0.32 -11.28
N GLY A 125 29.24 -0.14 -12.37
CA GLY A 125 28.32 -1.28 -12.35
C GLY A 125 26.82 -0.92 -12.34
N ALA A 126 26.48 0.37 -12.24
CA ALA A 126 25.11 0.86 -12.30
C ALA A 126 24.29 0.31 -13.48
N SER A 127 22.98 0.21 -13.28
CA SER A 127 21.98 0.03 -14.33
C SER A 127 21.25 1.36 -14.51
N ARG A 128 21.50 2.02 -15.65
CA ARG A 128 21.03 3.37 -15.94
C ARG A 128 19.82 3.39 -16.88
N GLY A 129 19.40 2.22 -17.36
CA GLY A 129 18.28 2.08 -18.27
C GLY A 129 16.94 2.23 -17.57
N THR A 130 15.89 2.39 -18.37
CA THR A 130 14.51 2.51 -17.91
C THR A 130 13.58 1.69 -18.78
N PHE A 131 12.47 1.25 -18.20
CA PHE A 131 11.37 0.64 -18.93
C PHE A 131 10.05 1.32 -18.60
N THR A 132 9.31 1.76 -19.61
CA THR A 132 7.99 2.38 -19.42
C THR A 132 6.87 1.36 -19.62
N ALA A 133 6.06 1.13 -18.59
CA ALA A 133 4.79 0.43 -18.73
C ALA A 133 3.73 1.42 -19.26
N ARG A 134 3.02 1.04 -20.32
CA ARG A 134 2.01 1.88 -20.99
C ARG A 134 0.63 1.30 -20.71
N CYS A 135 -0.07 1.84 -19.71
CA CYS A 135 -1.33 1.28 -19.18
C CYS A 135 -2.50 2.30 -19.19
N GLY A 136 -2.36 3.40 -19.92
CA GLY A 136 -3.33 4.50 -19.88
C GLY A 136 -3.29 5.28 -18.56
N ARG A 137 -4.42 5.90 -18.24
CA ARG A 137 -4.64 6.81 -17.09
C ARG A 137 -6.05 6.60 -16.53
N ASN A 138 -6.46 5.33 -16.43
CA ASN A 138 -7.78 4.87 -15.99
C ASN A 138 -8.96 5.41 -16.84
N GLU A 139 -8.83 5.40 -18.18
CA GLU A 139 -9.92 5.77 -19.09
C GLU A 139 -11.18 4.89 -18.94
N ASN A 140 -11.01 3.64 -18.50
CA ASN A 140 -12.09 2.70 -18.22
C ASN A 140 -12.80 2.93 -16.88
N LYS A 141 -12.38 3.94 -16.08
CA LYS A 141 -12.98 4.30 -14.77
C LYS A 141 -13.04 3.12 -13.79
N HIS A 142 -12.01 2.31 -13.77
CA HIS A 142 -11.83 1.25 -12.79
C HIS A 142 -11.34 1.88 -11.48
N HIS A 143 -12.27 2.17 -10.60
CA HIS A 143 -12.00 2.61 -9.23
C HIS A 143 -13.00 2.00 -8.25
N ASN A 144 -12.52 1.64 -7.07
CA ASN A 144 -13.29 1.09 -5.96
C ASN A 144 -12.54 1.41 -4.65
N PRO A 145 -13.18 1.28 -3.48
CA PRO A 145 -12.53 1.50 -2.20
C PRO A 145 -12.00 0.19 -1.56
N ASP A 146 -11.61 -0.78 -2.38
CA ASP A 146 -11.05 -2.04 -1.91
C ASP A 146 -9.52 -1.98 -1.83
N ASN A 147 -8.90 -2.93 -1.13
CA ASN A 147 -7.46 -3.21 -1.27
C ASN A 147 -7.18 -4.68 -0.92
N PHE A 148 -7.03 -5.53 -1.95
CA PHE A 148 -6.75 -6.97 -1.78
C PHE A 148 -5.37 -7.29 -1.19
N ILE A 149 -4.43 -6.33 -1.09
CA ILE A 149 -3.13 -6.54 -0.44
C ILE A 149 -3.32 -6.52 1.08
N VAL A 150 -3.87 -5.42 1.61
CA VAL A 150 -3.98 -5.19 3.06
C VAL A 150 -5.27 -5.71 3.69
N ALA A 151 -6.32 -5.89 2.89
CA ALA A 151 -7.64 -6.36 3.32
C ALA A 151 -8.25 -7.38 2.31
N PRO A 152 -7.55 -8.50 2.02
CA PRO A 152 -8.05 -9.52 1.10
C PRO A 152 -9.39 -10.11 1.54
N GLY A 153 -10.33 -10.22 0.59
CA GLY A 153 -11.68 -10.71 0.82
C GLY A 153 -12.66 -9.70 1.42
N VAL A 154 -12.28 -8.42 1.54
CA VAL A 154 -13.08 -7.37 2.16
C VAL A 154 -13.46 -6.29 1.14
N ALA A 155 -14.76 -6.19 0.87
CA ALA A 155 -15.34 -5.05 0.14
C ALA A 155 -15.26 -3.78 1.00
N ASN A 156 -14.93 -2.65 0.38
CA ASN A 156 -14.55 -1.41 1.07
C ASN A 156 -13.41 -1.58 2.09
N GLY A 157 -12.48 -2.51 1.84
CA GLY A 157 -11.36 -2.79 2.75
C GLY A 157 -10.36 -1.64 2.90
N ALA A 158 -10.40 -0.62 2.03
CA ALA A 158 -9.54 0.55 2.12
C ALA A 158 -10.19 1.75 2.84
N HIS A 159 -11.52 1.88 2.85
CA HIS A 159 -12.25 3.07 3.31
C HIS A 159 -11.85 4.38 2.60
N HIS A 160 -11.32 4.28 1.38
CA HIS A 160 -11.04 5.40 0.49
C HIS A 160 -10.89 4.86 -0.94
N VAL A 161 -11.27 5.64 -1.96
CA VAL A 161 -11.30 5.15 -3.35
C VAL A 161 -9.90 5.13 -3.97
N HIS A 162 -9.54 4.03 -4.63
CA HIS A 162 -8.34 3.89 -5.45
C HIS A 162 -8.65 3.99 -6.95
N ASP A 163 -7.81 4.68 -7.71
CA ASP A 163 -7.71 4.58 -9.17
C ASP A 163 -6.85 3.35 -9.51
N TYR A 164 -7.29 2.50 -10.45
CA TYR A 164 -6.54 1.36 -10.95
C TYR A 164 -6.11 1.54 -12.41
N VAL A 165 -4.91 1.08 -12.76
CA VAL A 165 -4.50 0.77 -14.14
C VAL A 165 -3.77 -0.56 -14.21
N GLY A 166 -3.66 -1.09 -15.43
CA GLY A 166 -3.22 -2.45 -15.70
C GLY A 166 -4.37 -3.44 -15.61
N ASN A 167 -4.28 -4.37 -14.66
CA ASN A 167 -5.21 -5.47 -14.47
C ASN A 167 -6.69 -5.04 -14.43
N LEU A 168 -7.56 -5.74 -15.16
CA LEU A 168 -8.98 -5.41 -15.30
C LEU A 168 -9.90 -6.08 -14.27
N SER A 169 -9.42 -7.00 -13.43
CA SER A 169 -10.25 -7.70 -12.44
C SER A 169 -10.01 -7.25 -11.00
N THR A 170 -9.27 -6.17 -10.77
CA THR A 170 -8.80 -5.78 -9.43
C THR A 170 -9.90 -5.21 -8.53
N ASP A 171 -10.16 -5.90 -7.44
CA ASP A 171 -11.17 -5.60 -6.42
C ASP A 171 -10.73 -6.25 -5.08
N GLY A 172 -11.56 -6.15 -4.04
CA GLY A 172 -11.26 -6.74 -2.72
C GLY A 172 -11.16 -8.27 -2.71
N PHE A 173 -11.72 -8.96 -3.70
CA PHE A 173 -11.79 -10.43 -3.78
C PHE A 173 -10.73 -11.03 -4.72
N SER A 174 -9.86 -10.19 -5.28
CA SER A 174 -8.84 -10.56 -6.25
C SER A 174 -7.77 -11.49 -5.69
N THR A 175 -7.73 -12.73 -6.18
CA THR A 175 -6.70 -13.72 -5.86
C THR A 175 -5.53 -13.66 -6.86
N ASN A 176 -4.46 -14.41 -6.61
CA ASN A 176 -3.36 -14.54 -7.58
C ASN A 176 -3.85 -15.12 -8.91
N GLU A 177 -4.79 -16.07 -8.85
CA GLU A 177 -5.35 -16.79 -9.99
C GLU A 177 -6.24 -15.88 -10.82
N SER A 178 -7.12 -15.08 -10.18
CA SER A 178 -7.97 -14.13 -10.91
C SER A 178 -7.14 -13.06 -11.61
N LEU A 179 -6.17 -12.46 -10.90
CA LEU A 179 -5.27 -11.45 -11.45
C LEU A 179 -4.40 -12.01 -12.60
N ALA A 180 -3.89 -13.24 -12.47
CA ALA A 180 -3.15 -13.91 -13.53
C ALA A 180 -4.02 -14.29 -14.75
N ALA A 181 -5.31 -14.57 -14.54
CA ALA A 181 -6.26 -14.86 -15.62
C ALA A 181 -6.74 -13.60 -16.36
N ALA A 182 -6.89 -12.47 -15.65
CA ALA A 182 -7.53 -11.25 -16.12
C ALA A 182 -6.99 -10.64 -17.43
N GLY A 183 -7.80 -9.78 -18.05
CA GLY A 183 -7.34 -8.84 -19.07
C GLY A 183 -6.55 -7.68 -18.47
N THR A 184 -5.99 -6.81 -19.32
CA THR A 184 -5.22 -5.64 -18.88
C THR A 184 -5.37 -4.46 -19.84
N THR A 185 -5.28 -3.25 -19.30
CA THR A 185 -5.10 -1.99 -20.05
C THR A 185 -3.65 -1.76 -20.48
N CYS A 186 -2.70 -2.53 -19.96
CA CYS A 186 -1.28 -2.40 -20.30
C CYS A 186 -0.90 -3.03 -21.64
N ALA A 187 -0.05 -2.33 -22.39
CA ALA A 187 0.67 -2.89 -23.53
C ALA A 187 1.54 -4.10 -23.13
N ARG A 188 1.80 -5.00 -24.11
CA ARG A 188 2.60 -6.23 -23.95
C ARG A 188 2.04 -7.27 -22.96
N GLY A 189 0.76 -7.16 -22.59
CA GLY A 189 0.09 -8.14 -21.73
C GLY A 189 0.61 -8.13 -20.28
N ASP A 190 1.10 -6.99 -19.81
CA ASP A 190 1.42 -6.79 -18.39
C ASP A 190 0.13 -6.82 -17.56
N LYS A 191 -0.09 -7.90 -16.80
CA LYS A 191 -1.29 -8.04 -15.96
C LYS A 191 -1.11 -7.44 -14.57
N SER A 192 -0.04 -6.69 -14.31
CA SER A 192 0.22 -6.11 -12.99
C SER A 192 -0.89 -5.14 -12.57
N THR A 193 -1.10 -5.03 -11.26
CA THR A 193 -1.98 -4.01 -10.67
C THR A 193 -1.15 -2.78 -10.33
N TYR A 194 -1.60 -1.59 -10.73
CA TYR A 194 -0.97 -0.32 -10.37
C TYR A 194 -2.08 0.59 -9.83
N PHE A 195 -2.03 0.96 -8.55
CA PHE A 195 -3.11 1.75 -7.96
C PHE A 195 -2.66 2.74 -6.90
N TRP A 196 -3.47 3.78 -6.72
CA TRP A 196 -3.22 4.93 -5.84
C TRP A 196 -4.56 5.53 -5.41
N PRO A 197 -4.65 6.13 -4.21
CA PRO A 197 -5.86 6.82 -3.77
C PRO A 197 -6.17 7.98 -4.72
N VAL A 198 -7.45 8.18 -5.03
CA VAL A 198 -7.89 9.21 -5.96
C VAL A 198 -7.63 10.62 -5.41
N LEU A 199 -7.58 11.60 -6.30
CA LEU A 199 -7.56 13.01 -5.95
C LEU A 199 -8.94 13.59 -6.26
N ARG A 200 -9.54 14.37 -5.36
CA ARG A 200 -10.82 15.06 -5.59
C ARG A 200 -10.64 16.56 -5.70
N THR A 201 -11.49 17.22 -6.48
CA THR A 201 -11.78 18.66 -6.28
C THR A 201 -12.50 18.83 -4.95
N ARG A 202 -12.33 19.98 -4.29
CA ARG A 202 -13.06 20.31 -3.05
C ARG A 202 -13.73 21.67 -3.14
N SER A 203 -14.92 21.75 -2.57
CA SER A 203 -15.77 22.94 -2.40
C SER A 203 -16.41 22.91 -1.01
N ALA A 204 -16.74 24.07 -0.46
CA ALA A 204 -17.36 24.19 0.87
C ALA A 204 -18.76 23.55 0.96
N ASN A 205 -19.41 23.32 -0.18
CA ASN A 205 -20.76 22.75 -0.27
C ASN A 205 -20.76 21.26 -0.68
N ASP A 206 -19.60 20.62 -0.81
CA ASP A 206 -19.51 19.22 -1.21
C ASP A 206 -19.97 18.31 -0.06
N ALA A 207 -20.99 17.49 -0.31
CA ALA A 207 -21.42 16.46 0.63
C ALA A 207 -20.36 15.32 0.71
N PRO A 208 -20.16 14.70 1.89
CA PRO A 208 -19.36 13.50 2.02
C PRO A 208 -20.05 12.28 1.41
N ASP A 209 -19.26 11.36 0.87
CA ASP A 209 -19.68 9.99 0.60
C ASP A 209 -19.64 9.12 1.86
N ALA A 210 -19.90 7.82 1.69
CA ALA A 210 -20.01 6.85 2.79
C ALA A 210 -18.73 6.73 3.64
N ASP A 211 -17.57 7.06 3.07
CA ASP A 211 -16.26 7.02 3.73
C ASP A 211 -15.77 8.41 4.17
N GLY A 212 -16.64 9.43 4.10
CA GLY A 212 -16.34 10.80 4.50
C GLY A 212 -15.60 11.64 3.45
N ASN A 213 -15.28 11.09 2.28
CA ASN A 213 -14.59 11.81 1.21
C ASN A 213 -15.59 12.74 0.50
N THR A 214 -15.27 14.03 0.34
CA THR A 214 -16.15 14.98 -0.37
C THR A 214 -15.58 15.39 -1.72
N GLY A 215 -16.48 15.77 -2.63
CA GLY A 215 -16.14 16.36 -3.93
C GLY A 215 -15.97 15.35 -5.06
N THR A 216 -15.47 15.81 -6.21
CA THR A 216 -15.47 15.04 -7.47
C THR A 216 -14.10 14.45 -7.78
N ILE A 217 -14.05 13.15 -8.06
CA ILE A 217 -12.85 12.41 -8.48
C ILE A 217 -12.25 13.03 -9.76
N LEU A 218 -10.97 13.41 -9.68
CA LEU A 218 -10.16 13.91 -10.79
C LEU A 218 -9.44 12.76 -11.46
N GLN A 219 -9.77 12.48 -12.73
CA GLN A 219 -8.92 11.63 -13.56
C GLN A 219 -7.55 12.32 -13.78
N ALA A 220 -6.46 11.56 -13.64
CA ALA A 220 -5.13 12.06 -13.98
C ALA A 220 -5.06 12.53 -15.45
N THR A 221 -4.36 13.63 -15.69
CA THR A 221 -4.07 14.15 -17.04
C THR A 221 -2.90 13.43 -17.72
N SER A 222 -2.02 12.80 -16.92
CA SER A 222 -0.98 11.89 -17.38
C SER A 222 -0.60 10.96 -16.23
N VAL A 223 -0.39 9.69 -16.55
CA VAL A 223 0.18 8.65 -15.69
C VAL A 223 1.44 8.14 -16.39
N GLN A 224 2.55 8.06 -15.67
CA GLN A 224 3.81 7.51 -16.19
C GLN A 224 4.29 6.43 -15.22
N LEU A 225 4.29 5.18 -15.67
CA LEU A 225 4.77 4.02 -14.91
C LEU A 225 6.17 3.66 -15.43
N VAL A 226 7.21 4.05 -14.70
CA VAL A 226 8.60 3.88 -15.14
C VAL A 226 9.36 3.02 -14.16
N PHE A 227 9.91 1.92 -14.65
CA PHE A 227 10.83 1.06 -13.93
C PHE A 227 12.28 1.50 -14.21
N GLY A 228 12.99 1.95 -13.18
CA GLY A 228 14.39 2.37 -13.24
C GLY A 228 15.36 1.30 -12.74
N GLY A 229 16.64 1.42 -13.12
CA GLY A 229 17.72 0.60 -12.55
C GLY A 229 18.27 1.13 -11.23
N SER A 230 19.32 0.47 -10.73
CA SER A 230 20.07 0.87 -9.52
C SER A 230 21.31 1.71 -9.87
N PRO A 231 21.60 2.78 -9.10
CA PRO A 231 22.81 3.57 -9.26
C PRO A 231 24.08 2.83 -8.81
N THR A 232 23.97 1.70 -8.08
CA THR A 232 25.12 0.96 -7.55
C THR A 232 25.28 -0.45 -8.11
N SER A 233 24.26 -1.01 -8.78
CA SER A 233 24.31 -2.37 -9.29
C SER A 233 23.45 -2.57 -10.55
N LYS A 234 23.53 -3.79 -11.10
CA LYS A 234 22.47 -4.34 -11.95
C LYS A 234 21.25 -4.72 -11.10
N VAL A 235 20.07 -4.74 -11.72
CA VAL A 235 18.83 -5.21 -11.10
C VAL A 235 18.54 -6.67 -11.45
N THR A 236 17.90 -7.41 -10.56
CA THR A 236 17.34 -8.75 -10.80
C THR A 236 15.85 -8.66 -11.15
N ALA A 237 15.26 -9.72 -11.71
CA ALA A 237 13.81 -9.77 -11.91
C ALA A 237 13.07 -9.64 -10.56
N MET A 238 11.93 -8.95 -10.56
CA MET A 238 10.94 -9.09 -9.49
C MET A 238 10.27 -10.47 -9.64
N PRO A 239 9.96 -11.18 -8.54
CA PRO A 239 9.18 -12.41 -8.63
C PRO A 239 7.76 -12.10 -9.12
N SER A 240 7.10 -13.11 -9.70
CA SER A 240 5.64 -13.06 -9.90
C SER A 240 4.94 -12.90 -8.55
N THR A 241 3.74 -12.30 -8.57
CA THR A 241 2.91 -11.99 -7.40
C THR A 241 3.58 -11.11 -6.34
N LEU A 242 4.72 -10.46 -6.63
CA LEU A 242 5.36 -9.48 -5.72
C LEU A 242 4.34 -8.40 -5.33
N ARG A 243 4.05 -8.23 -4.04
CA ARG A 243 3.17 -7.17 -3.51
C ARG A 243 4.02 -6.04 -2.93
N VAL A 244 3.76 -4.79 -3.29
CA VAL A 244 4.59 -3.66 -2.85
C VAL A 244 3.73 -2.47 -2.45
N ILE A 245 3.91 -1.98 -1.22
CA ILE A 245 3.24 -0.79 -0.71
C ILE A 245 4.26 0.34 -0.53
N MET A 246 3.96 1.50 -1.11
CA MET A 246 4.68 2.75 -0.96
C MET A 246 3.84 3.70 -0.08
N GLY A 247 4.48 4.40 0.86
CA GLY A 247 3.77 5.31 1.76
C GLY A 247 2.95 4.57 2.84
N ASP A 248 2.04 5.29 3.49
CA ASP A 248 1.13 4.74 4.52
C ASP A 248 -0.12 5.63 4.65
N ALA A 249 -1.27 5.05 4.33
CA ALA A 249 -2.57 5.70 4.37
C ALA A 249 -2.96 6.24 5.76
N LYS A 250 -2.30 5.77 6.82
CA LYS A 250 -2.56 6.17 8.21
C LYS A 250 -1.42 7.00 8.83
N SER A 251 -0.56 7.61 8.01
CA SER A 251 0.62 8.37 8.45
C SER A 251 0.34 9.54 9.40
N PHE A 252 -0.87 10.13 9.39
CA PHE A 252 -1.19 11.26 10.26
C PHE A 252 -1.42 10.80 11.72
N THR A 253 -2.05 9.63 11.92
CA THR A 253 -2.26 9.06 13.27
C THR A 253 -1.14 8.12 13.71
N ASN A 254 -0.55 7.36 12.79
CA ASN A 254 0.48 6.36 13.09
C ASN A 254 1.90 6.95 13.14
N GLY A 255 2.06 8.20 12.71
CA GLY A 255 3.34 8.86 12.55
C GLY A 255 4.05 8.56 11.22
N VAL A 256 5.08 9.34 10.93
CA VAL A 256 5.63 9.51 9.57
C VAL A 256 6.71 8.50 9.16
N ALA A 257 6.95 7.44 9.93
CA ALA A 257 8.00 6.46 9.64
C ALA A 257 7.82 5.79 8.26
N ASN A 258 6.57 5.39 7.95
CA ASN A 258 6.22 4.82 6.66
C ASN A 258 5.81 5.86 5.61
N ALA A 259 5.53 7.11 5.99
CA ALA A 259 5.16 8.18 5.05
C ALA A 259 6.24 8.38 3.97
N LYS A 260 5.81 8.42 2.70
CA LYS A 260 6.70 8.66 1.54
C LYS A 260 6.08 9.63 0.52
N ALA A 261 5.04 10.36 0.91
CA ALA A 261 4.37 11.37 0.10
C ALA A 261 5.38 12.34 -0.55
N SER A 262 5.11 12.72 -1.79
CA SER A 262 6.06 13.45 -2.62
C SER A 262 5.31 14.24 -3.68
N TRP A 263 5.02 15.49 -3.34
CA TRP A 263 4.16 16.39 -4.10
C TRP A 263 4.94 17.56 -4.70
N SER A 264 4.60 17.92 -5.95
CA SER A 264 5.23 19.03 -6.64
C SER A 264 4.31 19.63 -7.71
N CYS A 265 4.86 20.51 -8.54
CA CYS A 265 4.21 21.06 -9.72
C CYS A 265 5.05 20.80 -10.97
N THR A 266 4.41 20.64 -12.13
CA THR A 266 5.13 20.52 -13.41
C THR A 266 6.02 21.72 -13.63
N GLY A 267 7.31 21.49 -13.92
CA GLY A 267 8.33 22.55 -14.02
C GLY A 267 9.04 22.87 -12.70
N PHE A 268 8.58 22.33 -11.57
CA PHE A 268 9.14 22.53 -10.23
C PHE A 268 9.57 21.23 -9.54
N GLU A 269 9.62 20.10 -10.26
CA GLU A 269 9.88 18.75 -9.72
C GLU A 269 11.28 18.53 -9.10
N ASN A 270 12.16 19.55 -9.11
CA ASN A 270 13.36 19.59 -8.27
C ASN A 270 13.08 20.01 -6.81
N ARG A 271 11.81 20.34 -6.50
CA ARG A 271 11.24 20.64 -5.19
C ARG A 271 10.13 19.63 -4.93
N GLN A 272 10.17 18.95 -3.79
CA GLN A 272 9.12 18.02 -3.35
C GLN A 272 8.67 18.38 -1.94
N LEU A 273 7.36 18.42 -1.74
CA LEU A 273 6.71 18.56 -0.44
C LEU A 273 6.34 17.16 0.06
N THR A 274 6.69 16.85 1.31
CA THR A 274 6.45 15.54 1.93
C THR A 274 5.24 15.50 2.87
N ASP A 275 4.74 16.68 3.25
CA ASP A 275 3.70 16.89 4.26
C ASP A 275 2.72 18.02 3.87
N LYS A 276 2.81 18.52 2.63
CA LYS A 276 1.98 19.62 2.09
C LYS A 276 1.54 19.37 0.66
N TYR A 277 0.31 19.75 0.33
CA TYR A 277 -0.17 19.89 -1.03
C TYR A 277 0.45 21.14 -1.70
N PRO A 278 0.82 21.07 -2.99
CA PRO A 278 1.45 22.19 -3.68
C PRO A 278 0.40 23.11 -4.30
N LEU A 279 0.47 24.41 -3.97
CA LEU A 279 -0.19 25.45 -4.74
C LEU A 279 0.67 25.74 -5.98
N CYS A 280 0.19 25.32 -7.14
CA CYS A 280 0.92 25.43 -8.40
C CYS A 280 0.67 26.77 -9.11
N PRO A 281 1.71 27.37 -9.72
CA PRO A 281 1.54 28.55 -10.57
C PRO A 281 0.60 28.27 -11.75
N GLN A 282 -0.05 29.31 -12.27
CA GLN A 282 -0.92 29.22 -13.43
C GLN A 282 -0.20 28.54 -14.62
N GLY A 283 -0.89 27.61 -15.29
CA GLY A 283 -0.34 26.78 -16.37
C GLY A 283 0.40 25.52 -15.89
N SER A 284 0.86 25.47 -14.63
CA SER A 284 1.39 24.24 -14.04
C SER A 284 0.27 23.30 -13.56
N ARG A 285 0.60 22.01 -13.45
CA ARG A 285 -0.26 20.95 -12.90
C ARG A 285 0.33 20.42 -11.60
N VAL A 286 -0.50 19.93 -10.69
CA VAL A 286 -0.06 19.17 -9.51
C VAL A 286 0.58 17.87 -9.97
N VAL A 287 1.66 17.46 -9.30
CA VAL A 287 2.42 16.23 -9.57
C VAL A 287 2.51 15.42 -8.28
N ARG A 288 2.17 14.12 -8.34
CA ARG A 288 2.51 13.11 -7.32
C ARG A 288 3.63 12.23 -7.86
N THR A 289 4.67 11.98 -7.06
CA THR A 289 5.82 11.14 -7.44
C THR A 289 5.96 9.96 -6.50
N LEU A 290 5.31 8.85 -6.83
CA LEU A 290 5.24 7.65 -6.02
C LEU A 290 6.42 6.73 -6.38
N ASN A 291 7.55 6.88 -5.67
CA ASN A 291 8.72 5.99 -5.81
C ASN A 291 8.57 4.79 -4.88
N PHE A 292 8.59 3.58 -5.44
CA PHE A 292 8.45 2.33 -4.68
C PHE A 292 9.79 1.88 -4.07
N PRO A 293 9.78 1.05 -3.02
CA PRO A 293 10.97 0.35 -2.56
C PRO A 293 11.50 -0.58 -3.67
N ASN A 294 12.81 -0.82 -3.68
CA ASN A 294 13.51 -1.45 -4.81
C ASN A 294 14.65 -2.39 -4.39
N CYS A 295 14.78 -2.66 -3.11
CA CYS A 295 15.68 -3.67 -2.57
C CYS A 295 14.83 -4.82 -2.05
N TRP A 296 14.87 -5.95 -2.72
CA TRP A 296 14.07 -7.16 -2.44
C TRP A 296 14.92 -8.22 -1.72
N ASP A 297 14.36 -8.94 -0.76
CA ASP A 297 15.06 -9.96 0.04
C ASP A 297 15.55 -11.20 -0.78
N GLY A 298 15.18 -11.27 -2.05
CA GLY A 298 15.60 -12.32 -2.97
C GLY A 298 14.82 -13.63 -2.83
N THR A 299 13.77 -13.67 -2.01
CA THR A 299 13.03 -14.89 -1.63
C THR A 299 11.51 -14.69 -1.69
N ASN A 300 10.96 -13.70 -0.98
CA ASN A 300 9.53 -13.63 -0.68
C ASN A 300 8.80 -12.67 -1.62
N ALA A 301 7.70 -13.12 -2.23
CA ALA A 301 6.81 -12.25 -3.01
C ALA A 301 5.92 -11.35 -2.12
N ASP A 302 5.77 -11.69 -0.84
CA ASP A 302 5.09 -10.85 0.15
C ASP A 302 5.61 -11.19 1.56
N SER A 303 5.30 -10.35 2.54
CA SER A 303 5.58 -10.55 3.97
C SER A 303 4.32 -10.28 4.78
N ALA A 304 4.20 -10.83 6.00
CA ALA A 304 3.01 -10.64 6.85
C ALA A 304 2.64 -9.17 7.20
N ASN A 305 3.50 -8.20 6.88
CA ASN A 305 3.25 -6.76 7.01
C ASN A 305 3.38 -6.00 5.68
N HIS A 306 3.47 -6.71 4.55
CA HIS A 306 3.64 -6.21 3.18
C HIS A 306 4.82 -5.25 2.95
N ARG A 307 5.83 -5.25 3.84
CA ARG A 307 6.92 -4.25 3.85
C ARG A 307 8.32 -4.81 4.11
N THR A 308 8.50 -5.89 4.87
CA THR A 308 9.87 -6.35 5.22
C THR A 308 10.58 -7.12 4.13
N HIS A 309 9.85 -7.72 3.18
CA HIS A 309 10.44 -8.44 2.05
C HIS A 309 10.99 -7.50 0.96
N ILE A 310 10.56 -6.23 0.90
CA ILE A 310 11.05 -5.23 -0.06
C ILE A 310 11.13 -3.83 0.56
N VAL A 311 12.35 -3.29 0.62
CA VAL A 311 12.68 -2.04 1.31
C VAL A 311 13.27 -1.00 0.36
N PHE A 312 13.30 0.25 0.82
CA PHE A 312 13.99 1.34 0.12
C PHE A 312 15.51 1.15 0.18
N ALA A 313 16.20 1.45 -0.91
CA ALA A 313 17.65 1.64 -0.90
C ALA A 313 18.06 2.83 -0.02
N ASP A 314 19.33 2.86 0.41
CA ASP A 314 19.88 4.00 1.15
C ASP A 314 20.01 5.28 0.30
N GLY A 315 20.46 6.39 0.90
CA GLY A 315 20.64 7.66 0.18
C GLY A 315 21.67 7.63 -0.96
N ALA A 316 22.53 6.61 -1.02
CA ALA A 316 23.44 6.34 -2.14
C ALA A 316 22.87 5.33 -3.15
N GLY A 317 21.64 4.84 -2.92
CA GLY A 317 20.95 3.85 -3.74
C GLY A 317 21.44 2.41 -3.56
N ARG A 318 22.12 2.11 -2.45
CA ARG A 318 22.58 0.74 -2.11
C ARG A 318 21.48 -0.03 -1.39
N CYS A 319 21.38 -1.32 -1.69
CA CYS A 319 20.61 -2.26 -0.89
C CYS A 319 21.42 -2.73 0.32
N GLN A 320 20.74 -2.94 1.45
CA GLN A 320 21.32 -3.54 2.65
C GLN A 320 21.72 -5.01 2.42
N ALA A 321 22.59 -5.54 3.28
CA ALA A 321 23.03 -6.94 3.18
C ALA A 321 21.82 -7.91 3.19
N GLY A 322 21.88 -8.95 2.36
CA GLY A 322 20.77 -9.88 2.12
C GLY A 322 19.79 -9.44 1.02
N PHE A 323 19.73 -8.15 0.70
CA PHE A 323 18.79 -7.63 -0.31
C PHE A 323 19.45 -7.40 -1.68
N LYS A 324 18.67 -7.59 -2.74
CA LYS A 324 19.06 -7.44 -4.15
C LYS A 324 18.25 -6.31 -4.78
N ALA A 325 18.89 -5.50 -5.62
CA ALA A 325 18.19 -4.45 -6.35
C ALA A 325 17.25 -5.06 -7.40
N VAL A 326 15.99 -4.62 -7.43
CA VAL A 326 15.01 -4.91 -8.49
C VAL A 326 14.67 -3.61 -9.25
N PRO A 327 14.03 -3.68 -10.44
CA PRO A 327 13.58 -2.48 -11.14
C PRO A 327 12.70 -1.60 -10.25
N GLN A 328 13.15 -0.37 -9.96
CA GLN A 328 12.40 0.55 -9.11
C GLN A 328 11.21 1.12 -9.89
N LEU A 329 10.00 0.75 -9.49
CA LEU A 329 8.80 1.43 -10.00
C LEU A 329 8.74 2.86 -9.47
N LYS A 330 8.51 3.81 -10.38
CA LYS A 330 8.05 5.15 -10.09
C LYS A 330 6.77 5.40 -10.86
N MET A 331 5.69 5.72 -10.15
CA MET A 331 4.51 6.31 -10.75
C MET A 331 4.63 7.84 -10.68
N ARG A 332 4.51 8.53 -11.81
CA ARG A 332 4.38 9.99 -11.85
C ARG A 332 2.99 10.34 -12.38
N LEU A 333 2.17 10.92 -11.52
CA LEU A 333 0.78 11.26 -11.80
C LEU A 333 0.67 12.79 -11.90
N THR A 334 -0.08 13.32 -12.88
CA THR A 334 -0.28 14.76 -13.01
C THR A 334 -1.75 15.14 -13.09
N TYR A 335 -2.16 16.18 -12.36
CA TYR A 335 -3.56 16.60 -12.24
C TYR A 335 -3.75 18.08 -12.57
N LYS A 336 -4.81 18.38 -13.32
CA LYS A 336 -5.35 19.75 -13.42
C LYS A 336 -6.34 19.92 -12.27
N VAL A 337 -5.94 20.66 -11.24
CA VAL A 337 -6.77 20.99 -10.08
C VAL A 337 -7.34 22.41 -10.21
N PRO A 338 -8.41 22.76 -9.46
CA PRO A 338 -8.82 24.15 -9.28
C PRO A 338 -7.69 24.97 -8.62
N GLN A 339 -7.68 26.29 -8.82
CA GLN A 339 -6.71 27.16 -8.16
C GLN A 339 -7.03 27.27 -6.66
N GLY A 340 -5.99 27.44 -5.84
CA GLY A 340 -6.11 27.50 -4.38
C GLY A 340 -6.20 26.12 -3.69
N PRO A 341 -6.49 26.08 -2.38
CA PRO A 341 -6.53 24.86 -1.56
C PRO A 341 -7.84 24.07 -1.76
N ASN A 342 -8.17 23.78 -3.03
CA ASN A 342 -9.47 23.26 -3.47
C ASN A 342 -9.36 21.85 -4.07
N PHE A 343 -8.47 21.03 -3.50
CA PHE A 343 -8.32 19.61 -3.84
C PHE A 343 -7.78 18.83 -2.65
N ALA A 344 -8.08 17.54 -2.59
CA ALA A 344 -7.65 16.65 -1.52
C ALA A 344 -7.44 15.22 -2.04
N LEU A 345 -6.65 14.43 -1.31
CA LEU A 345 -6.56 12.98 -1.50
C LEU A 345 -7.71 12.27 -0.79
N ASP A 346 -8.25 11.22 -1.38
CA ASP A 346 -9.13 10.30 -0.64
C ASP A 346 -8.33 9.58 0.46
N SER A 347 -8.91 9.49 1.65
CA SER A 347 -8.26 8.99 2.86
C SER A 347 -9.30 8.73 3.96
N PHE A 348 -8.97 7.91 4.95
CA PHE A 348 -9.81 7.70 6.14
C PHE A 348 -10.15 9.04 6.84
N PRO A 349 -11.36 9.21 7.41
CA PRO A 349 -11.77 10.43 8.10
C PRO A 349 -10.79 10.93 9.18
N GLU A 350 -10.21 10.02 9.97
CA GLU A 350 -9.28 10.35 11.06
C GLU A 350 -7.95 10.95 10.56
N GLN A 351 -7.66 10.77 9.26
CA GLN A 351 -6.47 11.31 8.61
C GLN A 351 -6.68 12.71 8.04
N LEU A 352 -7.90 13.26 8.11
CA LEU A 352 -8.27 14.62 7.68
C LEU A 352 -7.77 14.95 6.25
N HIS A 353 -7.73 13.95 5.37
CA HIS A 353 -7.18 14.05 4.01
C HIS A 353 -5.77 14.68 3.93
N LYS A 354 -4.94 14.49 4.97
CA LYS A 354 -3.61 15.09 5.06
C LYS A 354 -2.69 14.54 3.96
N PRO A 355 -1.93 15.40 3.25
CA PRO A 355 -1.09 15.01 2.10
C PRO A 355 0.03 14.02 2.45
N VAL A 356 0.39 13.90 3.73
CA VAL A 356 1.36 12.92 4.25
C VAL A 356 0.88 11.48 4.14
N THR A 357 -0.43 11.26 4.00
CA THR A 357 -1.04 9.93 3.81
C THR A 357 -1.00 9.41 2.38
N ASP A 358 -0.37 10.15 1.45
CA ASP A 358 -0.19 9.67 0.08
C ASP A 358 0.60 8.36 0.06
N HIS A 359 0.05 7.40 -0.67
CA HIS A 359 0.51 6.02 -0.77
C HIS A 359 0.20 5.48 -2.17
N ALA A 360 0.77 4.34 -2.50
CA ALA A 360 0.42 3.61 -3.71
C ALA A 360 0.84 2.15 -3.60
N ASP A 361 0.16 1.32 -4.36
CA ASP A 361 0.22 -0.13 -4.26
C ASP A 361 0.49 -0.72 -5.64
N PHE A 362 1.30 -1.77 -5.66
CA PHE A 362 1.70 -2.47 -6.88
C PHE A 362 1.70 -3.97 -6.63
N ALA A 363 1.18 -4.74 -7.60
CA ALA A 363 1.37 -6.18 -7.62
C ALA A 363 1.87 -6.67 -8.98
N ASN A 364 3.03 -7.34 -8.98
CA ASN A 364 3.67 -7.79 -10.21
C ASN A 364 3.00 -9.04 -10.81
N PHE A 365 2.34 -8.86 -11.95
CA PHE A 365 1.88 -9.96 -12.81
C PHE A 365 2.36 -9.76 -14.26
N MET A 366 3.55 -9.16 -14.44
CA MET A 366 4.24 -9.20 -15.72
C MET A 366 4.53 -10.67 -16.08
N PRO A 367 4.17 -11.14 -17.29
CA PRO A 367 4.59 -12.45 -17.76
C PRO A 367 6.13 -12.58 -17.70
N THR A 368 6.67 -13.75 -17.36
CA THR A 368 8.12 -13.97 -17.16
C THR A 368 8.96 -13.47 -18.34
N ARG A 369 8.48 -13.63 -19.58
CA ARG A 369 9.12 -13.09 -20.79
C ARG A 369 9.22 -11.56 -20.78
N LEU A 370 8.18 -10.86 -20.32
CA LEU A 370 8.16 -9.41 -20.18
C LEU A 370 9.10 -8.95 -19.07
N MET A 371 9.05 -9.58 -17.89
CA MET A 371 9.95 -9.22 -16.78
C MET A 371 11.44 -9.39 -17.17
N ASN A 372 11.77 -10.45 -17.92
CA ASN A 372 13.11 -10.64 -18.49
C ASN A 372 13.49 -9.54 -19.51
N GLN A 373 12.56 -9.06 -20.33
CA GLN A 373 12.78 -7.93 -21.23
C GLN A 373 13.02 -6.61 -20.47
N VAL A 374 12.26 -6.35 -19.40
CA VAL A 374 12.43 -5.19 -18.51
C VAL A 374 13.84 -5.17 -17.92
N VAL A 375 14.26 -6.28 -17.30
CA VAL A 375 15.59 -6.42 -16.69
C VAL A 375 16.70 -6.28 -17.75
N SER A 376 16.55 -6.93 -18.91
CA SER A 376 17.51 -6.83 -20.03
C SER A 376 17.62 -5.41 -20.60
N CYS A 377 16.51 -4.67 -20.65
CA CYS A 377 16.54 -3.26 -21.06
C CYS A 377 17.32 -2.40 -20.06
N ILE A 378 16.93 -2.47 -18.78
CA ILE A 378 17.46 -1.66 -17.70
C ILE A 378 18.96 -1.94 -17.47
N ASN A 379 19.34 -3.21 -17.39
CA ASN A 379 20.74 -3.61 -17.21
C ASN A 379 21.61 -3.29 -18.42
N GLY A 380 21.03 -3.34 -19.62
CA GLY A 380 21.65 -2.90 -20.87
C GLY A 380 21.76 -1.38 -21.03
N ASN A 381 21.37 -0.58 -20.02
CA ASN A 381 21.39 0.89 -20.04
C ASN A 381 20.53 1.51 -21.16
N ARG A 382 19.46 0.83 -21.59
CA ARG A 382 18.54 1.33 -22.64
C ARG A 382 17.30 1.95 -22.03
N ASN A 383 16.64 2.81 -22.80
CA ASN A 383 15.28 3.25 -22.52
C ASN A 383 14.34 2.47 -23.45
N CYS A 384 13.44 1.68 -22.89
CA CYS A 384 12.45 0.89 -23.63
C CYS A 384 11.06 1.13 -23.07
N GLY A 385 10.05 0.57 -23.74
CA GLY A 385 8.68 0.53 -23.25
C GLY A 385 7.71 1.34 -24.08
#